data_AF-A0A838RY43-F1
#
_entry.id   AF-A0A838RY43-F1
#
_cell.length_a   1.000
_cell.length_b   1.000
_cell.length_c   1.000
_cell.angle_alpha   90.00
_cell.angle_beta   90.00
_cell.angle_gamma   90.00
#
_symmetry.space_group_name_H-M   'P 1'
#
loop_
_entity.id
_entity.type
_entity.pdbx_description
1 polymer ?
#
loop_
_entity_poly.entity_id
_entity_poly.type
_entity_poly.pdbx_seq_one_letter_code
_entity_poly.pdbx_strand_id
1 'polypeptide(L)'
;MAALDHVPPNLPPQDTRRALTFAVVGAGASGVELSTKMADLLRDAFERRALTGEPRVLVIEMGQTIVPGMGDPIREFVAEALTKSRVEVHTLTRVVRITPNTVTVEHNGAWTDIETAAVVWTGGVRVNPAVDRLAIEKTDRGLILVEPTLQVPAHENVFALGDIAFFQDATPTLAGTAQLAFQQAGLVARNVRALIDGEQLHTKHFEEMGEAVSLGTERAAVLAGGKAFGGPLARQARFAIYTSRLPTWHHRLRVGASWFFEGTTPRPLLPLGIQQDT
;
A
#
# COMPACT_ATOMS: atom_id res chain seq x y z
N MET A 1 -11.07 -13.01 -12.54
CA MET A 1 -12.07 -14.10 -12.45
C MET A 1 -11.83 -15.15 -13.53
N ALA A 2 -11.66 -14.76 -14.80
CA ALA A 2 -11.26 -15.64 -15.89
C ALA A 2 -10.13 -16.64 -15.55
N ALA A 3 -9.09 -16.21 -14.84
CA ALA A 3 -7.92 -17.06 -14.56
C ALA A 3 -8.23 -18.39 -13.84
N LEU A 4 -9.08 -18.38 -12.80
CA LEU A 4 -9.42 -19.61 -12.05
C LEU A 4 -10.57 -20.39 -12.68
N ASP A 5 -11.46 -19.72 -13.41
CA ASP A 5 -12.62 -20.35 -14.04
C ASP A 5 -12.22 -21.21 -15.25
N HIS A 6 -11.02 -21.00 -15.80
CA HIS A 6 -10.42 -21.84 -16.84
C HIS A 6 -9.62 -23.04 -16.30
N VAL A 7 -9.60 -23.28 -14.99
CA VAL A 7 -8.83 -24.38 -14.36
C VAL A 7 -9.77 -25.54 -14.00
N PRO A 8 -9.79 -26.65 -14.76
CA PRO A 8 -10.64 -27.79 -14.45
C PRO A 8 -10.10 -28.59 -13.24
N PRO A 9 -10.99 -29.18 -12.41
CA PRO A 9 -10.65 -29.81 -11.13
C PRO A 9 -9.85 -31.13 -11.25
N ASN A 10 -9.86 -31.79 -12.40
CA ASN A 10 -9.34 -33.16 -12.56
C ASN A 10 -7.92 -33.21 -13.17
N LEU A 11 -7.08 -32.20 -12.94
CA LEU A 11 -5.74 -32.12 -13.55
C LEU A 11 -4.61 -32.49 -12.57
N PRO A 12 -3.51 -33.12 -13.06
CA PRO A 12 -2.31 -33.40 -12.26
C PRO A 12 -1.60 -32.13 -11.75
N PRO A 13 -0.68 -32.24 -10.75
CA PRO A 13 -0.20 -31.11 -9.93
C PRO A 13 0.34 -29.92 -10.75
N GLN A 14 -0.18 -28.73 -10.46
CA GLN A 14 -0.06 -27.52 -11.28
C GLN A 14 1.03 -26.55 -10.81
N ASP A 15 2.25 -27.02 -10.55
CA ASP A 15 3.29 -26.19 -9.91
C ASP A 15 3.94 -25.11 -10.82
N THR A 16 3.38 -24.77 -11.98
CA THR A 16 3.97 -23.72 -12.84
C THR A 16 3.04 -23.14 -13.91
N ARG A 17 1.73 -23.08 -13.68
CA ARG A 17 0.85 -22.46 -14.68
C ARG A 17 0.81 -20.96 -14.50
N ARG A 18 1.12 -20.23 -15.58
CA ARG A 18 0.82 -18.79 -15.75
C ARG A 18 -0.47 -18.37 -15.07
N ALA A 19 -1.56 -19.12 -15.33
CA ALA A 19 -2.92 -18.85 -14.85
C ALA A 19 -3.05 -18.75 -13.32
N LEU A 20 -2.09 -19.28 -12.56
CA LEU A 20 -2.11 -19.32 -11.10
C LEU A 20 -0.98 -18.50 -10.46
N THR A 21 -0.23 -17.75 -11.25
CA THR A 21 0.90 -16.93 -10.78
C THR A 21 0.56 -15.46 -10.86
N PHE A 22 0.63 -14.74 -9.75
CA PHE A 22 0.31 -13.32 -9.65
C PHE A 22 1.53 -12.56 -9.15
N ALA A 23 1.95 -11.51 -9.86
CA ALA A 23 3.06 -10.67 -9.44
C ALA A 23 2.57 -9.34 -8.87
N VAL A 24 3.07 -8.97 -7.70
CA VAL A 24 2.89 -7.68 -7.07
C VAL A 24 4.23 -6.94 -7.12
N VAL A 25 4.26 -5.79 -7.79
CA VAL A 25 5.48 -4.97 -7.90
C VAL A 25 5.48 -3.92 -6.81
N GLY A 26 6.53 -3.89 -6.00
CA GLY A 26 6.69 -3.07 -4.81
C GLY A 26 6.37 -3.84 -3.53
N ALA A 27 7.30 -3.84 -2.58
CA ALA A 27 7.12 -4.40 -1.24
C ALA A 27 6.87 -3.33 -0.17
N GLY A 28 6.35 -2.15 -0.55
CA GLY A 28 5.80 -1.19 0.41
C GLY A 28 4.55 -1.72 1.13
N ALA A 29 3.99 -0.94 2.05
CA ALA A 29 2.81 -1.34 2.82
C ALA A 29 1.68 -1.89 1.93
N SER A 30 1.31 -1.17 0.86
CA SER A 30 0.25 -1.59 -0.06
C SER A 30 0.54 -2.93 -0.76
N GLY A 31 1.78 -3.15 -1.22
CA GLY A 31 2.17 -4.39 -1.88
C GLY A 31 2.16 -5.59 -0.94
N VAL A 32 2.58 -5.39 0.31
CA VAL A 32 2.53 -6.41 1.38
C VAL A 32 1.08 -6.74 1.77
N GLU A 33 0.24 -5.72 2.03
CA GLU A 33 -1.16 -5.94 2.39
C GLU A 33 -1.89 -6.68 1.25
N LEU A 34 -1.67 -6.27 0.01
CA LEU A 34 -2.27 -6.90 -1.17
C LEU A 34 -1.82 -8.34 -1.35
N SER A 35 -0.51 -8.60 -1.35
CA SER A 35 0.05 -9.93 -1.63
C SER A 35 -0.36 -10.96 -0.58
N THR A 36 -0.29 -10.61 0.71
CA THR A 36 -0.71 -11.50 1.80
C THR A 36 -2.21 -11.79 1.74
N LYS A 37 -3.05 -10.77 1.49
CA LYS A 37 -4.50 -10.94 1.34
C LYS A 37 -4.84 -11.79 0.11
N MET A 38 -4.16 -11.55 -1.00
CA MET A 38 -4.34 -12.29 -2.24
C MET A 38 -3.97 -13.77 -2.06
N ALA A 39 -2.84 -14.08 -1.42
CA ALA A 39 -2.41 -15.44 -1.15
C ALA A 39 -3.44 -16.21 -0.29
N ASP A 40 -3.94 -15.59 0.78
CA ASP A 40 -4.96 -16.20 1.65
C ASP A 40 -6.27 -16.48 0.88
N LEU A 41 -6.75 -15.51 0.09
CA LEU A 41 -8.00 -15.64 -0.66
C LEU A 41 -7.89 -16.65 -1.82
N LEU A 42 -6.75 -16.72 -2.49
CA LEU A 42 -6.52 -17.69 -3.55
C LEU A 42 -6.48 -19.12 -3.00
N ARG A 43 -5.78 -19.33 -1.87
CA ARG A 43 -5.72 -20.65 -1.22
C ARG A 43 -7.10 -21.10 -0.75
N ASP A 44 -7.84 -20.20 -0.11
CA ASP A 44 -9.23 -20.45 0.30
C ASP A 44 -10.12 -20.81 -0.90
N ALA A 45 -9.98 -20.12 -2.03
CA ALA A 45 -10.71 -20.44 -3.26
C ALA A 45 -10.33 -21.82 -3.83
N PHE A 46 -9.06 -22.21 -3.76
CA PHE A 46 -8.59 -23.54 -4.18
C PHE A 46 -9.22 -24.64 -3.33
N GLU A 47 -9.21 -24.47 -2.00
CA GLU A 47 -9.80 -25.42 -1.06
C GLU A 47 -11.31 -25.60 -1.32
N ARG A 48 -12.06 -24.50 -1.42
CA ARG A 48 -13.51 -24.54 -1.68
C ARG A 48 -13.88 -25.16 -3.03
N ARG A 49 -13.01 -25.02 -4.03
CA ARG A 49 -13.21 -25.57 -5.39
C ARG A 49 -12.57 -26.95 -5.59
N ALA A 50 -11.95 -27.52 -4.56
CA ALA A 50 -11.22 -28.79 -4.63
C ALA A 50 -10.19 -28.84 -5.78
N LEU A 51 -9.49 -27.72 -6.01
CA LEU A 51 -8.44 -27.65 -7.04
C LEU A 51 -7.15 -28.31 -6.56
N THR A 52 -6.40 -28.88 -7.49
CA THR A 52 -5.08 -29.48 -7.26
C THR A 52 -3.95 -28.49 -7.55
N GLY A 53 -2.90 -28.50 -6.70
CA GLY A 53 -1.76 -27.56 -6.78
C GLY A 53 -1.92 -26.34 -5.87
N GLU A 54 -1.03 -25.36 -5.99
CA GLU A 54 -1.05 -24.15 -5.17
C GLU A 54 -0.91 -22.87 -6.02
N PRO A 55 -1.69 -21.81 -5.70
CA PRO A 55 -1.50 -20.51 -6.33
C PRO A 55 -0.18 -19.88 -5.89
N ARG A 56 0.49 -19.20 -6.81
CA ARG A 56 1.75 -18.48 -6.56
C ARG A 56 1.52 -16.99 -6.52
N VAL A 57 2.01 -16.34 -5.47
CA VAL A 57 2.00 -14.88 -5.33
C VAL A 57 3.43 -14.42 -5.14
N LEU A 58 3.92 -13.60 -6.07
CA LEU A 58 5.25 -13.04 -6.07
C LEU A 58 5.18 -11.57 -5.62
N VAL A 59 6.13 -11.14 -4.82
CA VAL A 59 6.39 -9.72 -4.52
C VAL A 59 7.77 -9.39 -5.07
N ILE A 60 7.84 -8.41 -5.97
CA ILE A 60 9.08 -7.98 -6.62
C ILE A 60 9.44 -6.59 -6.08
N GLU A 61 10.59 -6.47 -5.43
CA GLU A 61 11.09 -5.24 -4.82
C GLU A 61 12.50 -4.92 -5.31
N MET A 62 12.68 -3.69 -5.79
CA MET A 62 13.97 -3.22 -6.30
C MET A 62 14.97 -2.96 -5.16
N GLY A 63 14.48 -2.51 -4.01
CA GLY A 63 15.28 -2.26 -2.81
C GLY A 63 15.72 -3.53 -2.08
N GLN A 64 16.57 -3.33 -1.07
CA GLN A 64 17.11 -4.42 -0.25
C GLN A 64 16.10 -4.97 0.77
N THR A 65 15.08 -4.19 1.13
CA THR A 65 14.18 -4.52 2.24
C THR A 65 12.71 -4.32 1.88
N ILE A 66 11.86 -5.16 2.45
CA ILE A 66 10.39 -5.03 2.43
C ILE A 66 9.94 -3.94 3.40
N VAL A 67 8.83 -3.25 3.14
CA VAL A 67 8.29 -2.13 3.93
C VAL A 67 9.36 -1.08 4.29
N PRO A 68 10.04 -0.48 3.29
CA PRO A 68 11.03 0.55 3.55
C PRO A 68 10.41 1.70 4.35
N GLY A 69 11.13 2.19 5.37
CA GLY A 69 10.70 3.31 6.20
C GLY A 69 9.82 2.97 7.41
N MET A 70 9.27 1.74 7.53
CA MET A 70 8.35 1.38 8.62
C MET A 70 9.04 0.90 9.92
N GLY A 71 10.37 0.90 9.95
CA GLY A 71 11.19 0.43 11.08
C GLY A 71 11.37 -1.10 11.16
N ASP A 72 12.43 -1.54 11.83
CA ASP A 72 12.76 -2.97 11.90
C ASP A 72 11.79 -3.81 12.75
N PRO A 73 11.24 -3.32 13.89
CA PRO A 73 10.33 -4.12 14.71
C PRO A 73 9.07 -4.58 13.98
N ILE A 74 8.49 -3.76 13.08
CA ILE A 74 7.31 -4.17 12.32
C ILE A 74 7.69 -5.08 11.14
N ARG A 75 8.91 -4.95 10.61
CA ARG A 75 9.40 -5.70 9.46
C ARG A 75 9.49 -7.19 9.75
N GLU A 76 9.85 -7.58 10.96
CA GLU A 76 9.88 -8.98 11.40
C GLU A 76 8.50 -9.65 11.29
N PHE A 77 7.45 -8.98 11.79
CA PHE A 77 6.08 -9.48 11.68
C PHE A 77 5.60 -9.55 10.23
N VAL A 78 6.00 -8.58 9.40
CA VAL A 78 5.70 -8.57 7.97
C VAL A 78 6.37 -9.75 7.26
N ALA A 79 7.66 -9.99 7.50
CA ALA A 79 8.41 -11.09 6.92
C ALA A 79 7.84 -12.45 7.33
N GLU A 80 7.49 -12.61 8.62
CA GLU A 80 6.84 -13.81 9.13
C GLU A 80 5.48 -14.05 8.44
N ALA A 81 4.69 -13.00 8.24
CA ALA A 81 3.41 -13.12 7.56
C ALA A 81 3.53 -13.48 6.08
N LEU A 82 4.45 -12.85 5.33
CA LEU A 82 4.73 -13.22 3.94
C LEU A 82 5.13 -14.69 3.82
N THR A 83 5.99 -15.15 4.74
CA THR A 83 6.41 -16.56 4.82
C THR A 83 5.23 -17.49 5.12
N LYS A 84 4.39 -17.16 6.12
CA LYS A 84 3.20 -17.97 6.48
C LYS A 84 2.16 -18.01 5.35
N SER A 85 1.98 -16.90 4.63
CA SER A 85 1.11 -16.83 3.46
C SER A 85 1.74 -17.49 2.21
N ARG A 86 3.00 -17.96 2.28
CA ARG A 86 3.76 -18.54 1.16
C ARG A 86 3.89 -17.57 -0.03
N VAL A 87 4.06 -16.29 0.28
CA VAL A 87 4.37 -15.27 -0.72
C VAL A 87 5.87 -15.32 -1.04
N GLU A 88 6.20 -15.44 -2.31
CA GLU A 88 7.57 -15.44 -2.79
C GLU A 88 8.07 -13.99 -2.89
N VAL A 89 9.10 -13.62 -2.13
CA VAL A 89 9.61 -12.25 -2.11
C VAL A 89 10.96 -12.19 -2.79
N HIS A 90 11.05 -11.35 -3.82
CA HIS A 90 12.27 -11.06 -4.57
C HIS A 90 12.71 -9.63 -4.31
N THR A 91 13.62 -9.42 -3.36
CA THR A 91 14.31 -8.13 -3.16
C THR A 91 15.47 -7.98 -4.14
N LEU A 92 16.06 -6.78 -4.23
CA LEU A 92 17.13 -6.49 -5.18
C LEU A 92 16.77 -6.90 -6.62
N THR A 93 15.49 -6.82 -6.95
CA THR A 93 14.93 -7.36 -8.20
C THR A 93 14.10 -6.28 -8.86
N ARG A 94 14.48 -5.91 -10.08
CA ARG A 94 13.84 -4.83 -10.83
C ARG A 94 12.98 -5.41 -11.94
N VAL A 95 11.75 -4.92 -12.09
CA VAL A 95 10.96 -5.20 -13.29
C VAL A 95 11.51 -4.38 -14.45
N VAL A 96 11.87 -5.05 -15.55
CA VAL A 96 12.40 -4.40 -16.77
C VAL A 96 11.37 -4.32 -17.89
N ARG A 97 10.44 -5.27 -17.95
CA ARG A 97 9.41 -5.32 -18.99
C ARG A 97 8.18 -6.08 -18.50
N ILE A 98 7.00 -5.64 -18.92
CA ILE A 98 5.75 -6.37 -18.72
C ILE A 98 5.13 -6.61 -20.10
N THR A 99 4.68 -7.84 -20.35
CA THR A 99 3.85 -8.21 -21.50
C THR A 99 2.49 -8.72 -20.97
N PRO A 100 1.50 -9.03 -21.82
CA PRO A 100 0.21 -9.55 -21.35
C PRO A 100 0.30 -10.81 -20.47
N ASN A 101 1.36 -11.60 -20.63
CA ASN A 101 1.48 -12.93 -20.01
C ASN A 101 2.78 -13.13 -19.21
N THR A 102 3.69 -12.15 -19.22
CA THR A 102 5.01 -12.28 -18.59
C THR A 102 5.45 -10.99 -17.91
N VAL A 103 6.19 -11.13 -16.82
CA VAL A 103 7.00 -10.08 -16.23
C VAL A 103 8.47 -10.46 -16.37
N THR A 104 9.26 -9.63 -17.05
CA THR A 104 10.71 -9.77 -17.12
C THR A 104 11.31 -9.03 -15.93
N VAL A 105 12.11 -9.73 -15.14
CA VAL A 105 12.84 -9.17 -14.00
C VAL A 105 14.34 -9.24 -14.21
N GLU A 106 15.06 -8.27 -13.67
CA GLU A 106 16.51 -8.25 -13.55
C GLU A 106 16.89 -8.47 -12.08
N HIS A 107 17.78 -9.42 -11.85
CA HIS A 107 18.42 -9.66 -10.55
C HIS A 107 19.90 -9.94 -10.76
N ASN A 108 20.79 -9.19 -10.09
CA ASN A 108 22.24 -9.29 -10.23
C ASN A 108 22.73 -9.26 -11.70
N GLY A 109 22.11 -8.41 -12.53
CA GLY A 109 22.43 -8.27 -13.95
C GLY A 109 21.91 -9.40 -14.85
N ALA A 110 21.28 -10.43 -14.29
CA ALA A 110 20.64 -11.51 -15.05
C ALA A 110 19.16 -11.23 -15.24
N TRP A 111 18.66 -11.43 -16.46
CA TRP A 111 17.25 -11.24 -16.80
C TRP A 111 16.52 -12.58 -16.78
N THR A 112 15.34 -12.62 -16.17
CA THR A 112 14.47 -13.80 -16.10
C THR A 112 13.05 -13.42 -16.46
N ASP A 113 12.43 -14.19 -17.35
CA ASP A 113 11.00 -14.07 -17.66
C ASP A 113 10.20 -14.96 -16.71
N ILE A 114 9.19 -14.37 -16.06
CA ILE A 114 8.25 -15.08 -15.19
C ILE A 114 6.87 -15.01 -15.84
N GLU A 115 6.28 -16.16 -16.13
CA GLU A 115 4.90 -16.22 -16.62
C GLU A 115 3.91 -15.87 -15.49
N THR A 116 3.02 -14.90 -15.74
CA THR A 116 2.04 -14.46 -14.74
C THR A 116 0.67 -14.26 -15.36
N ALA A 117 -0.39 -14.51 -14.59
CA ALA A 117 -1.78 -14.24 -14.96
C ALA A 117 -2.11 -12.75 -14.85
N ALA A 118 -1.49 -12.06 -13.89
CA ALA A 118 -1.65 -10.63 -13.70
C ALA A 118 -0.42 -10.05 -12.98
N VAL A 119 -0.15 -8.79 -13.29
CA VAL A 119 0.81 -7.95 -12.59
C VAL A 119 0.04 -6.81 -11.93
N VAL A 120 0.21 -6.62 -10.63
CA VAL A 120 -0.34 -5.48 -9.89
C VAL A 120 0.81 -4.57 -9.48
N TRP A 121 0.79 -3.33 -9.92
CA TRP A 121 1.86 -2.37 -9.68
C TRP A 121 1.51 -1.47 -8.49
N THR A 122 2.30 -1.55 -7.42
CA THR A 122 2.08 -0.80 -6.16
C THR A 122 3.26 0.08 -5.76
N GLY A 123 4.35 0.05 -6.51
CA GLY A 123 5.56 0.84 -6.26
C GLY A 123 5.67 2.09 -7.13
N GLY A 124 6.55 3.02 -6.75
CA GLY A 124 6.94 4.16 -7.59
C GLY A 124 5.85 5.21 -7.75
N VAL A 125 5.82 6.18 -6.84
CA VAL A 125 5.00 7.38 -7.01
C VAL A 125 5.78 8.40 -7.84
N ARG A 126 5.13 9.04 -8.80
CA ARG A 126 5.68 10.19 -9.53
C ARG A 126 4.79 11.40 -9.32
N VAL A 127 5.41 12.56 -9.16
CA VAL A 127 4.70 13.84 -9.19
C VAL A 127 3.99 14.01 -10.53
N ASN A 128 2.81 14.64 -10.50
CA ASN A 128 2.04 14.90 -11.71
C ASN A 128 2.84 15.83 -12.66
N PRO A 129 3.00 15.50 -13.96
CA PRO A 129 3.73 16.33 -14.93
C PRO A 129 3.21 17.76 -15.09
N ALA A 130 1.97 18.03 -14.66
CA ALA A 130 1.46 19.39 -14.60
C ALA A 130 2.33 20.30 -13.70
N VAL A 131 2.96 19.74 -12.66
CA VAL A 131 3.84 20.46 -11.74
C VAL A 131 5.11 20.91 -12.44
N ASP A 132 5.64 20.14 -13.39
CA ASP A 132 6.89 20.46 -14.10
C ASP A 132 6.84 21.83 -14.77
N ARG A 133 5.64 22.24 -15.21
CA ARG A 133 5.41 23.52 -15.91
C ARG A 133 5.31 24.73 -14.99
N LEU A 134 5.20 24.53 -13.68
CA LEU A 134 5.12 25.63 -12.71
C LEU A 134 6.49 26.27 -12.52
N ALA A 135 6.57 27.60 -12.62
CA ALA A 135 7.79 28.38 -12.39
C ALA A 135 8.03 28.57 -10.88
N ILE A 136 8.16 27.47 -10.15
CA ILE A 136 8.35 27.42 -8.69
C ILE A 136 9.50 26.48 -8.35
N GLU A 137 10.09 26.68 -7.17
CA GLU A 137 11.18 25.84 -6.69
C GLU A 137 10.71 24.42 -6.37
N LYS A 138 11.51 23.43 -6.79
CA LYS A 138 11.23 22.00 -6.64
C LYS A 138 12.51 21.26 -6.31
N THR A 139 12.36 20.15 -5.62
CA THR A 139 13.45 19.16 -5.44
C THR A 139 13.78 18.44 -6.75
N ASP A 140 14.91 17.73 -6.78
CA ASP A 140 15.29 16.86 -7.92
C ASP A 140 14.26 15.76 -8.22
N ARG A 141 13.36 15.46 -7.27
CA ARG A 141 12.25 14.50 -7.43
C ARG A 141 10.95 15.16 -7.93
N GLY A 142 10.98 16.45 -8.24
CA GLY A 142 9.83 17.23 -8.73
C GLY A 142 8.84 17.67 -7.64
N LEU A 143 9.11 17.37 -6.36
CA LEU A 143 8.29 17.83 -5.23
C LEU A 143 8.44 19.34 -5.04
N ILE A 144 7.34 20.05 -4.83
CA ILE A 144 7.29 21.49 -4.59
C ILE A 144 7.95 21.79 -3.25
N LEU A 145 8.97 22.66 -3.23
CA LEU A 145 9.57 23.10 -1.98
C LEU A 145 8.57 24.03 -1.25
N VAL A 146 8.39 23.83 0.05
CA VAL A 146 7.48 24.67 0.85
C VAL A 146 8.16 25.21 2.10
N GLU A 147 7.72 26.39 2.52
CA GLU A 147 8.13 27.02 3.78
C GLU A 147 7.54 26.30 5.01
N PRO A 148 8.00 26.60 6.24
CA PRO A 148 7.42 26.05 7.47
C PRO A 148 5.90 26.32 7.65
N THR A 149 5.38 27.33 6.96
CA THR A 149 3.95 27.70 6.88
C THR A 149 3.18 26.93 5.79
N LEU A 150 3.86 26.06 5.03
CA LEU A 150 3.40 25.35 3.84
C LEU A 150 3.10 26.24 2.62
N GLN A 151 3.57 27.48 2.62
CA GLN A 151 3.53 28.34 1.45
C GLN A 151 4.60 27.93 0.43
N VAL A 152 4.31 28.18 -0.84
CA VAL A 152 5.31 28.08 -1.90
C VAL A 152 6.19 29.34 -1.85
N PRO A 153 7.53 29.23 -1.80
CA PRO A 153 8.42 30.38 -1.80
C PRO A 153 8.11 31.36 -2.94
N ALA A 154 8.20 32.66 -2.66
CA ALA A 154 7.84 33.76 -3.57
C ALA A 154 6.35 33.83 -3.99
N HIS A 155 5.47 33.00 -3.42
CA HIS A 155 4.04 32.99 -3.70
C HIS A 155 3.21 32.92 -2.41
N GLU A 156 3.09 34.05 -1.71
CA GLU A 156 2.47 34.13 -0.37
C GLU A 156 1.01 33.64 -0.31
N ASN A 157 0.28 33.67 -1.43
CA ASN A 157 -1.11 33.20 -1.50
C ASN A 157 -1.26 31.76 -2.02
N VAL A 158 -0.16 31.02 -2.18
CA VAL A 158 -0.16 29.65 -2.70
C VAL A 158 0.41 28.71 -1.65
N PHE A 159 -0.34 27.65 -1.35
CA PHE A 159 0.05 26.60 -0.41
C PHE A 159 0.16 25.25 -1.13
N ALA A 160 1.09 24.40 -0.71
CA ALA A 160 1.21 23.02 -1.17
C ALA A 160 1.36 22.05 0.01
N LEU A 161 0.71 20.89 -0.07
CA LEU A 161 0.72 19.87 0.99
C LEU A 161 0.49 18.46 0.41
N GLY A 162 0.76 17.44 1.23
CA GLY A 162 0.67 16.04 0.85
C GLY A 162 1.81 15.63 -0.07
N ASP A 163 1.57 14.61 -0.89
CA ASP A 163 2.58 13.91 -1.70
C ASP A 163 3.26 14.80 -2.77
N ILE A 164 2.70 15.98 -3.06
CA ILE A 164 3.25 16.93 -4.02
C ILE A 164 4.30 17.86 -3.40
N ALA A 165 4.31 17.99 -2.07
CA ALA A 165 5.09 18.98 -1.34
C ALA A 165 6.27 18.32 -0.61
N PHE A 166 7.40 19.01 -0.61
CA PHE A 166 8.56 18.66 0.19
C PHE A 166 8.67 19.63 1.36
N PHE A 167 8.35 19.15 2.55
CA PHE A 167 8.53 19.87 3.81
C PHE A 167 9.85 19.44 4.43
N GLN A 168 10.82 20.35 4.51
CA GLN A 168 12.21 20.04 4.87
C GLN A 168 12.36 19.39 6.25
N ASP A 169 11.57 19.83 7.24
CA ASP A 169 11.67 19.34 8.62
C ASP A 169 10.80 18.10 8.91
N ALA A 170 10.17 17.52 7.88
CA ALA A 170 9.39 16.29 8.05
C ALA A 170 10.34 15.10 8.14
N THR A 171 10.05 14.18 9.06
CA THR A 171 10.80 12.92 9.11
C THR A 171 10.64 12.17 7.78
N PRO A 172 11.70 11.53 7.25
CA PRO A 172 11.60 10.75 6.01
C PRO A 172 10.51 9.66 6.06
N THR A 173 10.19 9.16 7.26
CA THR A 173 9.12 8.18 7.52
C THR A 173 7.71 8.72 7.24
N LEU A 174 7.50 10.03 7.35
CA LEU A 174 6.22 10.68 7.09
C LEU A 174 6.02 11.06 5.62
N ALA A 175 7.08 11.10 4.82
CA ALA A 175 7.02 11.52 3.43
C ALA A 175 6.12 10.59 2.60
N GLY A 176 5.16 11.16 1.87
CA GLY A 176 4.22 10.38 1.05
C GLY A 176 3.16 9.62 1.85
N THR A 177 2.91 10.00 3.11
CA THR A 177 1.91 9.34 3.96
C THR A 177 0.63 10.18 4.07
N ALA A 178 -0.51 9.48 4.14
CA ALA A 178 -1.79 10.13 4.42
C ALA A 178 -1.78 10.86 5.77
N GLN A 179 -1.06 10.34 6.76
CA GLN A 179 -0.97 10.97 8.08
C GLN A 179 -0.31 12.35 8.02
N LEU A 180 0.78 12.49 7.26
CA LEU A 180 1.40 13.79 7.03
C LEU A 180 0.43 14.74 6.32
N ALA A 181 -0.21 14.27 5.24
CA ALA A 181 -1.17 15.08 4.49
C ALA A 181 -2.34 15.58 5.36
N PHE A 182 -2.89 14.73 6.24
CA PHE A 182 -3.94 15.14 7.20
C PHE A 182 -3.46 16.20 8.19
N GLN A 183 -2.25 16.05 8.72
CA GLN A 183 -1.70 17.05 9.63
C GLN A 183 -1.40 18.38 8.94
N GLN A 184 -0.86 18.33 7.72
CA GLN A 184 -0.59 19.50 6.89
C GLN A 184 -1.89 20.21 6.49
N ALA A 185 -2.95 19.47 6.14
CA ALA A 185 -4.24 20.05 5.80
C ALA A 185 -4.80 20.92 6.94
N GLY A 186 -4.67 20.47 8.20
CA GLY A 186 -5.06 21.27 9.36
C GLY A 186 -4.22 22.54 9.56
N LEU A 187 -2.93 22.51 9.19
CA LEU A 187 -2.08 23.70 9.21
C LEU A 187 -2.48 24.68 8.10
N VAL A 188 -2.61 24.21 6.86
CA VAL A 188 -2.99 25.04 5.70
C VAL A 188 -4.36 25.68 5.91
N ALA A 189 -5.35 24.96 6.43
CA ALA A 189 -6.67 25.53 6.70
C ALA A 189 -6.61 26.74 7.66
N ARG A 190 -5.76 26.67 8.70
CA ARG A 190 -5.54 27.78 9.63
C ARG A 190 -4.78 28.93 8.98
N ASN A 191 -3.74 28.62 8.19
CA ASN A 191 -2.93 29.64 7.53
C ASN A 191 -3.70 30.36 6.40
N VAL A 192 -4.59 29.67 5.69
CA VAL A 192 -5.49 30.32 4.72
C VAL A 192 -6.43 31.29 5.43
N ARG A 193 -6.99 30.92 6.60
CA ARG A 193 -7.81 31.84 7.42
C ARG A 193 -6.99 33.04 7.87
N ALA A 194 -5.84 32.81 8.50
CA ALA A 194 -4.95 33.86 8.99
C ALA A 194 -4.55 34.83 7.88
N LEU A 195 -4.23 34.32 6.68
CA LEU A 195 -3.90 35.15 5.52
C LEU A 195 -5.06 36.07 5.10
N ILE A 196 -6.30 35.57 5.08
CA ILE A 196 -7.50 36.35 4.76
C ILE A 196 -7.74 37.44 5.80
N ASP A 197 -7.51 37.13 7.08
CA ASP A 197 -7.77 38.02 8.20
C ASP A 197 -6.60 38.99 8.47
N GLY A 198 -5.48 38.87 7.74
CA GLY A 198 -4.29 39.69 7.93
C GLY A 198 -3.49 39.34 9.19
N GLU A 199 -3.65 38.12 9.70
CA GLU A 199 -2.97 37.61 10.89
C GLU A 199 -1.64 36.91 10.55
N GLN A 200 -0.82 36.66 11.58
CA GLN A 200 0.42 35.90 11.42
C GLN A 200 0.14 34.43 11.13
N LEU A 201 0.90 33.87 10.17
CA LEU A 201 0.80 32.46 9.82
C LEU A 201 1.44 31.57 10.88
N HIS A 202 0.89 30.37 11.01
CA HIS A 202 1.36 29.37 11.95
C HIS A 202 2.35 28.41 11.30
N THR A 203 3.21 27.83 12.14
CA THR A 203 4.07 26.70 11.81
C THR A 203 3.69 25.50 12.67
N LYS A 204 4.11 24.30 12.27
CA LYS A 204 3.84 23.08 13.04
C LYS A 204 4.92 22.02 12.81
N HIS A 205 5.33 21.35 13.87
CA HIS A 205 6.07 20.09 13.76
C HIS A 205 5.11 18.92 13.54
N PHE A 206 5.40 18.07 12.56
CA PHE A 206 4.61 16.89 12.23
C PHE A 206 5.16 15.67 12.94
N GLU A 207 4.29 14.95 13.65
CA GLU A 207 4.68 13.80 14.45
C GLU A 207 4.29 12.51 13.74
N GLU A 208 5.12 11.48 13.85
CA GLU A 208 4.80 10.11 13.43
C GLU A 208 3.85 9.46 14.46
N MET A 209 2.70 8.92 14.03
CA MET A 209 1.69 8.37 14.95
C MET A 209 1.72 6.84 14.98
N GLY A 210 2.81 6.24 14.49
CA GLY A 210 2.98 4.81 14.34
C GLY A 210 2.44 4.26 13.02
N GLU A 211 2.61 2.96 12.83
CA GLU A 211 2.34 2.26 11.58
C GLU A 211 1.41 1.07 11.81
N ALA A 212 0.60 0.72 10.81
CA ALA A 212 -0.28 -0.44 10.90
C ALA A 212 -0.51 -1.09 9.53
N VAL A 213 -0.06 -2.34 9.38
CA VAL A 213 -0.11 -3.12 8.14
C VAL A 213 -1.03 -4.33 8.32
N SER A 214 -2.00 -4.51 7.43
CA SER A 214 -2.79 -5.74 7.35
C SER A 214 -1.96 -6.88 6.78
N LEU A 215 -2.05 -8.06 7.38
CA LEU A 215 -1.25 -9.22 7.00
C LEU A 215 -2.18 -10.40 6.75
N GLY A 216 -2.69 -10.49 5.52
CA GLY A 216 -3.67 -11.50 5.14
C GLY A 216 -5.09 -11.20 5.61
N THR A 217 -5.88 -12.24 5.82
CA THR A 217 -7.28 -12.13 6.24
C THR A 217 -7.45 -11.92 7.76
N GLU A 218 -6.62 -12.58 8.55
CA GLU A 218 -6.81 -12.72 10.01
C GLU A 218 -5.67 -12.14 10.86
N ARG A 219 -4.67 -11.49 10.27
CA ARG A 219 -3.55 -10.89 11.01
C ARG A 219 -3.27 -9.45 10.57
N ALA A 220 -2.56 -8.73 11.42
CA ALA A 220 -1.94 -7.45 11.11
C ALA A 220 -0.64 -7.31 11.92
N ALA A 221 0.11 -6.24 11.66
CA ALA A 221 1.17 -5.75 12.53
C ALA A 221 0.92 -4.27 12.81
N VAL A 222 1.17 -3.86 14.05
CA VAL A 222 1.01 -2.47 14.50
C VAL A 222 2.28 -2.06 15.23
N LEU A 223 2.84 -0.91 14.86
CA LEU A 223 3.92 -0.22 15.53
C LEU A 223 3.35 1.03 16.21
N ALA A 224 3.47 1.12 17.52
CA ALA A 224 3.05 2.29 18.28
C ALA A 224 4.06 2.59 19.39
N GLY A 225 4.49 3.85 19.53
CA GLY A 225 5.45 4.26 20.55
C GLY A 225 6.76 3.47 20.53
N GLY A 226 7.24 3.11 19.34
CA GLY A 226 8.48 2.33 19.15
C GLY A 226 8.37 0.83 19.43
N LYS A 227 7.19 0.31 19.78
CA LYS A 227 6.97 -1.13 20.01
C LYS A 227 6.04 -1.71 18.96
N ALA A 228 6.44 -2.81 18.35
CA ALA A 228 5.62 -3.55 17.40
C ALA A 228 4.97 -4.77 18.03
N PHE A 229 3.76 -5.09 17.60
CA PHE A 229 3.08 -6.35 17.90
C PHE A 229 2.27 -6.82 16.70
N GLY A 230 2.12 -8.14 16.57
CA GLY A 230 1.48 -8.79 15.43
C GLY A 230 0.32 -9.72 15.78
N GLY A 231 -0.32 -10.25 14.75
CA GLY A 231 -1.35 -11.29 14.85
C GLY A 231 -2.79 -10.79 14.98
N PRO A 232 -3.72 -11.62 15.47
CA PRO A 232 -5.15 -11.29 15.54
C PRO A 232 -5.48 -10.10 16.46
N LEU A 233 -4.68 -9.88 17.51
CA LEU A 233 -4.83 -8.71 18.38
C LEU A 233 -4.43 -7.42 17.67
N ALA A 234 -3.32 -7.44 16.93
CA ALA A 234 -2.91 -6.33 16.08
C ALA A 234 -3.96 -6.01 15.02
N ARG A 235 -4.65 -7.04 14.48
CA ARG A 235 -5.76 -6.85 13.55
C ARG A 235 -6.90 -6.06 14.19
N GLN A 236 -7.33 -6.44 15.40
CA GLN A 236 -8.37 -5.72 16.13
C GLN A 236 -7.96 -4.28 16.44
N ALA A 237 -6.72 -4.08 16.90
CA ALA A 237 -6.17 -2.75 17.15
C ALA A 237 -6.18 -1.88 15.89
N ARG A 238 -5.69 -2.40 14.76
CA ARG A 238 -5.74 -1.71 13.46
C ARG A 238 -7.18 -1.33 13.09
N PHE A 239 -8.13 -2.25 13.20
CA PHE A 239 -9.53 -1.95 12.91
C PHE A 239 -10.08 -0.83 13.80
N ALA A 240 -9.82 -0.85 15.11
CA ALA A 240 -10.25 0.20 16.02
C ALA A 240 -9.64 1.57 15.66
N ILE A 241 -8.34 1.60 15.33
CA ILE A 241 -7.61 2.81 14.90
C ILE A 241 -8.20 3.37 13.60
N TYR A 242 -8.41 2.55 12.59
CA TYR A 242 -8.94 3.03 11.31
C TYR A 242 -10.41 3.44 11.42
N THR A 243 -11.21 2.72 12.21
CA THR A 243 -12.62 3.06 12.44
C THR A 243 -12.73 4.41 13.16
N SER A 244 -11.89 4.69 14.15
CA SER A 244 -11.91 6.00 14.84
C SER A 244 -11.48 7.15 13.93
N ARG A 245 -10.68 6.88 12.88
CA ARG A 245 -10.22 7.85 11.89
C ARG A 245 -11.19 8.09 10.73
N LEU A 246 -12.25 7.28 10.58
CA LEU A 246 -13.26 7.54 9.55
C LEU A 246 -14.00 8.86 9.84
N PRO A 247 -14.28 9.69 8.83
CA PRO A 247 -14.78 11.05 9.04
C PRO A 247 -16.22 11.11 9.60
N THR A 248 -17.08 10.16 9.26
CA THR A 248 -18.51 10.17 9.60
C THR A 248 -18.88 9.10 10.62
N TRP A 249 -19.59 9.48 11.69
CA TRP A 249 -20.01 8.58 12.77
C TRP A 249 -20.86 7.40 12.29
N HIS A 250 -21.70 7.59 11.27
CA HIS A 250 -22.48 6.51 10.65
C HIS A 250 -21.60 5.47 9.94
N HIS A 251 -20.50 5.89 9.30
CA HIS A 251 -19.53 4.95 8.74
C HIS A 251 -18.81 4.18 9.85
N ARG A 252 -18.49 4.84 10.96
CA ARG A 252 -17.90 4.17 12.14
C ARG A 252 -18.83 3.08 12.68
N LEU A 253 -20.13 3.39 12.82
CA LEU A 253 -21.13 2.43 13.28
C LEU A 253 -21.37 1.30 12.27
N ARG A 254 -21.48 1.60 10.97
CA ARG A 254 -21.70 0.57 9.94
C ARG A 254 -20.53 -0.40 9.83
N VAL A 255 -19.29 0.11 9.83
CA VAL A 255 -18.07 -0.71 9.81
C VAL A 255 -17.93 -1.49 11.11
N GLY A 256 -18.19 -0.86 12.25
CA GLY A 256 -18.22 -1.53 13.55
C GLY A 256 -19.28 -2.65 13.62
N ALA A 257 -20.49 -2.40 13.10
CA ALA A 257 -21.57 -3.38 13.05
C ALA A 257 -21.26 -4.54 12.11
N SER A 258 -20.70 -4.30 10.91
CA SER A 258 -20.26 -5.39 10.03
C SER A 258 -19.24 -6.30 10.71
N TRP A 259 -18.40 -5.76 11.59
CA TRP A 259 -17.44 -6.55 12.36
C TRP A 259 -18.09 -7.37 13.48
N PHE A 260 -19.08 -6.81 14.21
CA PHE A 260 -19.81 -7.54 15.24
C PHE A 260 -20.72 -8.65 14.67
N PHE A 261 -21.30 -8.44 13.49
CA PHE A 261 -22.36 -9.31 12.96
C PHE A 261 -21.94 -10.24 11.81
N GLU A 262 -20.91 -9.92 11.00
CA GLU A 262 -20.59 -10.74 9.82
C GLU A 262 -19.55 -11.84 10.04
N GLY A 263 -18.98 -11.96 11.24
CA GLY A 263 -17.97 -12.96 11.55
C GLY A 263 -16.69 -12.79 10.72
N THR A 264 -15.66 -13.56 11.06
CA THR A 264 -14.34 -13.52 10.39
C THR A 264 -14.31 -14.33 9.08
N THR A 265 -15.46 -14.75 8.58
CA THR A 265 -15.53 -15.57 7.37
C THR A 265 -15.19 -14.73 6.13
N PRO A 266 -14.18 -15.13 5.33
CA PRO A 266 -13.86 -14.46 4.09
C PRO A 266 -15.11 -14.39 3.21
N ARG A 267 -15.47 -13.19 2.75
CA ARG A 267 -16.53 -13.05 1.76
C ARG A 267 -16.10 -13.81 0.50
N PRO A 268 -16.99 -14.59 -0.13
CA PRO A 268 -16.68 -15.22 -1.41
C PRO A 268 -16.23 -14.13 -2.39
N LEU A 269 -15.22 -14.44 -3.22
CA LEU A 269 -14.84 -13.57 -4.33
C LEU A 269 -16.05 -13.42 -5.25
N LEU A 270 -16.78 -12.30 -5.11
CA LEU A 270 -17.89 -11.96 -5.99
C LEU A 270 -17.35 -11.48 -7.33
N PRO A 271 -18.07 -11.73 -8.44
CA PRO A 271 -17.70 -11.17 -9.73
C PRO A 271 -17.61 -9.65 -9.66
N LEU A 272 -16.50 -9.07 -10.14
CA LEU A 272 -16.27 -7.62 -10.13
C LEU A 272 -17.21 -6.83 -11.06
N GLY A 273 -18.17 -7.46 -11.74
CA GLY A 273 -19.11 -6.79 -12.64
C GLY A 273 -18.47 -6.10 -13.84
N ILE A 274 -17.16 -6.27 -14.05
CA ILE A 274 -16.44 -5.71 -15.21
C ILE A 274 -16.75 -6.60 -16.40
N GLN A 275 -17.71 -6.17 -17.24
CA GLN A 275 -17.86 -6.72 -18.59
C GLN A 275 -16.53 -6.50 -19.32
N GLN A 276 -15.95 -7.59 -19.83
CA GLN A 276 -14.90 -7.48 -20.82
C GLN A 276 -15.60 -7.11 -22.14
N ASP A 277 -15.49 -5.84 -22.53
CA ASP A 277 -15.78 -5.47 -23.91
C ASP A 277 -14.80 -6.25 -24.81
N THR A 278 -15.40 -6.90 -25.80
CA THR A 278 -14.85 -8.03 -26.56
C THR A 278 -13.76 -7.62 -27.54
#